data_AF-A0A963WED2-F1
#
_entry.id   AF-A0A963WED2-F1
#
_cell.length_a   1.000
_cell.length_b   1.000
_cell.length_c   1.000
_cell.angle_alpha   90.00
_cell.angle_beta   90.00
_cell.angle_gamma   90.00
#
_symmetry.space_group_name_H-M   'P 1'
#
loop_
_entity.id
_entity.type
_entity.pdbx_description
1 polymer ?
#
loop_
_entity_poly.entity_id
_entity_poly.type
_entity_poly.pdbx_seq_one_letter_code
_entity_poly.pdbx_strand_id
1 'polypeptide(L)'
;RVEDGQALFPVSLLAGLGTPMNTIEPQGQLALATQGLSVEWLAGRLALQGRAEFTARHMSSRLSTVQPLGSYRMILAGGDAPTLNLSTLEGPLQLTGSGQWVGQRLRFSGEAWAAPGMETQLANLLNLLGRRQGDRTKIFLG
;
A
#
# COMPACT_ATOMS: atom_id res chain seq x y z
N ARG A 1 9.87 -17.53 10.73
CA ARG A 1 9.30 -16.64 11.78
C ARG A 1 10.06 -15.33 11.73
N VAL A 2 9.35 -14.20 11.77
CA VAL A 2 9.94 -12.86 11.80
C VAL A 2 9.95 -12.41 13.26
N GLU A 3 11.00 -11.70 13.68
CA GLU A 3 11.06 -11.15 15.03
C GLU A 3 10.01 -10.03 15.20
N ASP A 4 9.47 -9.93 16.41
CA ASP A 4 8.58 -8.83 16.77
C ASP A 4 9.42 -7.58 16.95
N GLY A 5 9.01 -6.50 16.31
CA GLY A 5 9.80 -5.28 16.37
C GLY A 5 9.29 -4.21 15.45
N GLN A 6 9.98 -3.08 15.49
CA GLN A 6 9.78 -1.97 14.58
C GLN A 6 11.04 -1.76 13.76
N ALA A 7 10.89 -1.68 12.44
CA ALA A 7 11.96 -1.41 11.51
C ALA A 7 11.62 -0.15 10.70
N LEU A 8 12.60 0.72 10.51
CA LEU A 8 12.51 1.87 9.62
C LEU A 8 13.30 1.57 8.36
N PHE A 9 12.68 1.81 7.22
CA PHE A 9 13.29 1.58 5.91
C PHE A 9 13.33 2.88 5.12
N PRO A 10 14.46 3.20 4.47
CA PRO A 10 14.47 4.27 3.50
C PRO A 10 13.63 3.84 2.29
N VAL A 11 12.80 4.74 1.77
CA VAL A 11 11.96 4.48 0.58
C VAL A 11 12.80 4.09 -0.64
N SER A 12 14.08 4.47 -0.68
CA SER A 12 15.03 4.06 -1.73
C SER A 12 15.16 2.55 -1.89
N LEU A 13 14.87 1.74 -0.86
CA LEU A 13 14.82 0.28 -1.01
C LEU A 13 13.75 -0.18 -2.01
N LEU A 14 12.69 0.61 -2.20
CA LEU A 14 11.64 0.30 -3.17
C LEU A 14 12.10 0.49 -4.63
N ALA A 15 13.13 1.31 -4.89
CA ALA A 15 13.67 1.49 -6.24
C ALA A 15 14.29 0.19 -6.78
N GLY A 16 14.78 -0.69 -5.89
CA GLY A 16 15.30 -2.00 -6.26
C GLY A 16 14.25 -2.99 -6.76
N LEU A 17 12.95 -2.71 -6.62
CA LEU A 17 11.86 -3.60 -7.04
C LEU A 17 11.51 -3.50 -8.53
N GLY A 18 12.18 -2.62 -9.29
CA GLY A 18 11.99 -2.45 -10.74
C GLY A 18 10.82 -1.53 -11.11
N THR A 19 10.30 -1.66 -12.33
CA THR A 19 9.13 -0.90 -12.81
C THR A 19 7.85 -1.47 -12.19
N PRO A 20 6.93 -0.64 -11.65
CA PRO A 20 6.80 0.81 -11.82
C PRO A 20 7.52 1.67 -10.77
N MET A 21 8.18 1.11 -9.75
CA MET A 21 8.80 1.87 -8.66
C MET A 21 9.86 2.85 -9.14
N ASN A 22 10.62 2.46 -10.18
CA ASN A 22 11.56 3.36 -10.86
C ASN A 22 10.89 4.54 -11.57
N THR A 23 9.63 4.39 -11.99
CA THR A 23 8.90 5.44 -12.73
C THR A 23 8.18 6.39 -11.78
N ILE A 24 7.60 5.85 -10.70
CA ILE A 24 6.90 6.67 -9.71
C ILE A 24 7.85 7.36 -8.73
N GLU A 25 9.09 6.85 -8.61
CA GLU A 25 10.15 7.35 -7.71
C GLU A 25 9.58 7.86 -6.38
N PRO A 26 8.98 6.96 -5.58
CA PRO A 26 8.33 7.38 -4.36
C PRO A 26 9.39 7.92 -3.41
N GLN A 27 9.04 8.94 -2.65
CA GLN A 27 9.85 9.46 -1.55
C GLN A 27 9.00 9.49 -0.29
N GLY A 28 9.64 9.53 0.88
CA GLY A 28 8.97 9.48 2.17
C GLY A 28 9.73 8.60 3.17
N GLN A 29 9.02 8.11 4.18
CA GLN A 29 9.57 7.23 5.21
C GLN A 29 8.70 5.99 5.37
N LEU A 30 9.32 4.81 5.46
CA LEU A 30 8.60 3.56 5.68
C LEU A 30 8.93 3.03 7.06
N ALA A 31 7.90 2.57 7.77
CA ALA A 31 8.02 1.85 9.01
C ALA A 31 7.26 0.53 8.92
N LEU A 32 7.83 -0.54 9.45
CA LEU A 32 7.19 -1.83 9.63
C LEU A 32 7.15 -2.15 11.12
N ALA A 33 5.98 -2.51 11.62
CA ALA A 33 5.81 -3.12 12.92
C ALA A 33 5.28 -4.54 12.76
N THR A 34 5.92 -5.52 13.39
CA THR A 34 5.51 -6.93 13.36
C THR A 34 5.13 -7.42 14.75
N GLN A 35 4.14 -8.31 14.80
CA GLN A 35 3.71 -8.97 16.03
C GLN A 35 3.29 -10.41 15.75
N GLY A 36 4.01 -11.36 16.33
CA GLY A 36 3.85 -12.80 16.13
C GLY A 36 3.93 -13.23 14.66
N LEU A 37 4.59 -12.45 13.79
CA LEU A 37 4.52 -12.69 12.35
C LEU A 37 5.29 -13.97 11.98
N SER A 38 4.58 -14.96 11.44
CA SER A 38 5.20 -16.11 10.78
C SER A 38 4.70 -16.25 9.35
N VAL A 39 5.64 -16.57 8.47
CA VAL A 39 5.38 -16.84 7.06
C VAL A 39 6.01 -18.19 6.78
N GLU A 40 5.18 -19.15 6.39
CA GLU A 40 5.58 -20.52 6.10
C GLU A 40 5.01 -20.93 4.74
N TRP A 41 5.84 -21.63 3.97
CA TRP A 41 5.42 -22.24 2.71
C TRP A 41 5.18 -23.73 2.97
N LEU A 42 3.91 -24.12 3.04
CA LEU A 42 3.50 -25.50 3.34
C LEU A 42 2.72 -26.06 2.16
N ALA A 43 3.25 -27.10 1.51
CA ALA A 43 2.60 -27.80 0.40
C ALA A 43 2.09 -26.85 -0.73
N GLY A 44 2.89 -25.82 -1.06
CA GLY A 44 2.53 -24.83 -2.06
C GLY A 44 1.45 -23.82 -1.62
N ARG A 45 1.15 -23.72 -0.31
CA ARG A 45 0.28 -22.70 0.25
C ARG A 45 1.08 -21.80 1.18
N LEU A 46 0.80 -20.50 1.09
CA LEU A 46 1.32 -19.52 2.03
C LEU A 46 0.51 -19.61 3.32
N ALA A 47 1.12 -20.05 4.41
CA ALA A 47 0.57 -19.95 5.75
C ALA A 47 1.15 -18.70 6.42
N LEU A 48 0.28 -17.73 6.72
CA LEU A 48 0.66 -16.48 7.38
C LEU A 48 -0.06 -16.38 8.71
N GLN A 49 0.69 -16.15 9.79
CA GLN A 49 0.16 -15.94 11.13
C GLN A 49 0.68 -14.63 11.72
N GLY A 50 0.00 -14.12 12.74
CA GLY A 50 0.36 -12.86 13.39
C GLY A 50 -0.10 -11.63 12.61
N ARG A 51 0.57 -10.50 12.81
CA ARG A 51 0.21 -9.20 12.24
C ARG A 51 1.46 -8.45 11.80
N ALA A 52 1.33 -7.71 10.70
CA ALA A 52 2.28 -6.69 10.29
C ALA A 52 1.56 -5.37 9.97
N GLU A 53 2.11 -4.26 10.42
CA GLU A 53 1.66 -2.92 10.06
C GLU A 53 2.77 -2.19 9.31
N PHE A 54 2.47 -1.80 8.07
CA PHE A 54 3.34 -0.96 7.25
C PHE A 54 2.79 0.46 7.26
N THR A 55 3.59 1.40 7.72
CA THR A 55 3.27 2.83 7.67
C THR A 55 4.18 3.52 6.66
N ALA A 56 3.57 4.23 5.73
CA ALA A 56 4.26 5.05 4.74
C ALA A 56 3.96 6.52 5.04
N ARG A 57 4.96 7.30 5.48
CA ARG A 57 4.77 8.69 5.92
C ARG A 57 5.30 9.69 4.90
N HIS A 58 4.58 10.79 4.76
CA HIS A 58 4.94 11.93 3.90
C HIS A 58 5.31 11.47 2.48
N MET A 59 4.51 10.57 1.92
CA MET A 59 4.76 10.00 0.63
C MET A 59 4.63 11.06 -0.45
N SER A 60 5.57 11.10 -1.39
CA SER A 60 5.52 11.91 -2.60
C SER A 60 5.94 11.10 -3.82
N SER A 61 5.68 11.62 -5.02
CA SER A 61 6.08 11.02 -6.29
C SER A 61 6.52 12.11 -7.23
N ARG A 62 7.52 11.83 -8.07
CA ARG A 62 7.92 12.74 -9.16
C ARG A 62 6.84 13.01 -10.18
N LEU A 63 5.80 12.17 -10.24
CA LEU A 63 4.68 12.30 -11.16
C LEU A 63 3.62 13.31 -10.68
N SER A 64 3.80 13.91 -9.51
CA SER A 64 2.90 14.94 -8.99
C SER A 64 3.67 16.13 -8.42
N THR A 65 3.14 17.33 -8.63
CA THR A 65 3.58 18.55 -7.95
C THR A 65 3.07 18.64 -6.52
N VAL A 66 2.12 17.79 -6.13
CA VAL A 66 1.57 17.71 -4.78
C VAL A 66 2.53 16.95 -3.88
N GLN A 67 3.11 17.65 -2.90
CA GLN A 67 4.09 17.09 -1.97
C GLN A 67 3.83 17.63 -0.55
N PRO A 68 3.53 16.76 0.43
CA PRO A 68 3.31 15.31 0.32
C PRO A 68 1.95 14.97 -0.33
N LEU A 69 1.87 13.79 -0.96
CA LEU A 69 0.62 13.17 -1.40
C LEU A 69 -0.19 12.66 -0.20
N GLY A 70 0.48 12.16 0.82
CA GLY A 70 -0.14 11.74 2.08
C GLY A 70 0.67 10.74 2.87
N SER A 71 0.11 10.32 4.00
CA SER A 71 0.61 9.22 4.82
C SER A 71 -0.42 8.11 4.85
N TYR A 72 0.03 6.86 4.79
CA TYR A 72 -0.81 5.68 4.62
C TYR A 72 -0.43 4.59 5.61
N ARG A 73 -1.41 3.76 5.93
CA ARG A 73 -1.25 2.57 6.75
C ARG A 73 -1.80 1.36 6.03
N MET A 74 -0.99 0.31 5.97
CA MET A 74 -1.39 -1.02 5.55
C MET A 74 -1.28 -1.99 6.73
N ILE A 75 -2.33 -2.74 6.99
CA ILE A 75 -2.36 -3.79 8.01
C ILE A 75 -2.52 -5.13 7.32
N LEU A 76 -1.55 -6.02 7.53
CA LEU A 76 -1.61 -7.42 7.16
C LEU A 76 -1.93 -8.23 8.42
N ALA A 77 -3.03 -8.97 8.39
CA ALA A 77 -3.41 -9.89 9.46
C ALA A 77 -3.39 -11.32 8.92
N GLY A 78 -2.63 -12.20 9.59
CA GLY A 78 -2.60 -13.63 9.35
C GLY A 78 -3.80 -14.37 9.92
N GLY A 79 -3.81 -15.69 9.75
CA GLY A 79 -4.89 -16.59 10.09
C GLY A 79 -5.24 -17.50 8.91
N ASP A 80 -6.36 -18.20 9.01
CA ASP A 80 -6.81 -19.14 7.97
C ASP A 80 -7.06 -18.46 6.62
N ALA A 81 -7.51 -17.21 6.65
CA ALA A 81 -7.65 -16.34 5.49
C ALA A 81 -6.92 -15.02 5.76
N PRO A 82 -5.65 -14.90 5.36
CA PRO A 82 -4.89 -13.67 5.53
C PRO A 82 -5.61 -12.49 4.87
N THR A 83 -5.61 -11.34 5.53
CA THR A 83 -6.25 -10.11 5.05
C THR A 83 -5.27 -8.95 5.00
N LEU A 84 -5.50 -8.05 4.06
CA LEU A 84 -4.77 -6.81 3.89
C LEU A 84 -5.77 -5.64 3.92
N ASN A 85 -5.51 -4.62 4.74
CA ASN A 85 -6.32 -3.40 4.75
C ASN A 85 -5.42 -2.19 4.50
N LEU A 86 -5.85 -1.28 3.63
CA LEU A 86 -5.18 -0.03 3.29
C LEU A 86 -6.06 1.14 3.73
N SER A 87 -5.44 2.13 4.36
CA SER A 87 -6.11 3.35 4.81
C SER A 87 -5.20 4.57 4.68
N THR A 88 -5.81 5.73 4.51
CA THR A 88 -5.13 7.03 4.59
C THR A 88 -5.08 7.50 6.02
N LEU A 89 -3.90 7.90 6.46
CA LEU A 89 -3.68 8.57 7.72
C LEU A 89 -3.86 10.08 7.56
N GLU A 90 -3.28 10.65 6.51
CA GLU A 90 -3.39 12.08 6.19
C GLU A 90 -3.06 12.38 4.73
N GLY A 91 -3.41 13.57 4.25
CA GLY A 91 -2.93 14.11 2.98
C GLY A 91 -3.96 14.24 1.88
N PRO A 92 -3.61 14.90 0.77
CA PRO A 92 -4.53 15.23 -0.31
C PRO A 92 -4.93 14.04 -1.19
N LEU A 93 -4.10 13.00 -1.31
CA LEU A 93 -4.48 11.77 -2.00
C LEU A 93 -5.08 10.79 -0.99
N GLN A 94 -6.37 10.52 -1.13
CA GLN A 94 -7.12 9.59 -0.31
C GLN A 94 -7.08 8.20 -0.94
N LEU A 95 -6.67 7.21 -0.15
CA LEU A 95 -6.59 5.79 -0.46
C LEU A 95 -7.32 4.97 0.60
N THR A 96 -8.11 4.00 0.15
CA THR A 96 -8.71 2.97 0.99
C THR A 96 -8.78 1.65 0.24
N GLY A 97 -8.77 0.53 0.96
CA GLY A 97 -9.01 -0.76 0.32
C GLY A 97 -8.83 -1.93 1.26
N SER A 98 -9.24 -3.09 0.77
CA SER A 98 -9.11 -4.35 1.48
C SER A 98 -8.83 -5.48 0.50
N GLY A 99 -8.11 -6.50 0.96
CA GLY A 99 -7.85 -7.70 0.21
C GLY A 99 -7.75 -8.93 1.09
N GLN A 100 -7.85 -10.09 0.45
CA GLN A 100 -7.74 -11.39 1.08
C GLN A 100 -7.00 -12.35 0.17
N TRP A 101 -6.29 -13.31 0.76
CA TRP A 101 -5.66 -14.38 -0.01
C TRP A 101 -6.69 -15.46 -0.34
N VAL A 102 -6.83 -15.77 -1.63
CA VAL A 102 -7.62 -16.90 -2.12
C VAL A 102 -6.66 -17.89 -2.74
N GLY A 103 -6.35 -18.95 -1.99
CA GLY A 103 -5.24 -19.86 -2.32
C GLY A 103 -3.90 -19.14 -2.21
N GLN A 104 -3.18 -19.01 -3.32
CA GLN A 104 -1.88 -18.32 -3.38
C GLN A 104 -1.97 -16.87 -3.89
N ARG A 105 -3.14 -16.42 -4.36
CA ARG A 105 -3.30 -15.10 -4.97
C ARG A 105 -3.96 -14.11 -4.01
N LEU A 106 -3.42 -12.91 -3.92
CA LEU A 106 -4.08 -11.78 -3.26
C LEU A 106 -5.17 -11.23 -4.18
N ARG A 107 -6.42 -11.24 -3.70
CA ARG A 107 -7.50 -10.48 -4.30
C ARG A 107 -7.70 -9.19 -3.50
N PHE A 108 -7.35 -8.07 -4.11
CA PHE A 108 -7.44 -6.74 -3.49
C PHE A 108 -8.42 -5.85 -4.26
N SER A 109 -9.22 -5.09 -3.52
CA SER A 109 -10.09 -4.04 -4.04
C SER A 109 -9.89 -2.77 -3.21
N GLY A 110 -9.58 -1.68 -3.89
CA GLY A 110 -9.39 -0.37 -3.27
C GLY A 110 -9.88 0.77 -4.14
N GLU A 111 -9.87 1.95 -3.55
CA GLU A 111 -10.27 3.20 -4.16
C GLU A 111 -9.25 4.28 -3.84
N ALA A 112 -9.04 5.17 -4.81
CA ALA A 112 -8.27 6.38 -4.68
C ALA A 112 -9.09 7.59 -5.12
N TRP A 113 -8.99 8.71 -4.41
CA TRP A 113 -9.59 9.98 -4.82
C TRP A 113 -8.79 11.16 -4.29
N ALA A 114 -9.04 12.36 -4.83
CA ALA A 114 -8.45 13.59 -4.32
C ALA A 114 -9.32 14.15 -3.19
N ALA A 115 -8.67 14.73 -2.18
CA ALA A 115 -9.34 15.63 -1.25
C ALA A 115 -9.88 16.88 -1.99
N PRO A 116 -10.90 17.56 -1.44
CA PRO A 116 -11.47 18.76 -2.07
C PRO A 116 -10.42 19.82 -2.40
N GLY A 117 -10.43 20.32 -3.63
CA GLY A 117 -9.49 21.35 -4.12
C GLY A 117 -8.18 20.81 -4.68
N MET A 118 -7.98 19.48 -4.69
CA MET A 118 -6.78 18.81 -5.19
C MET A 118 -7.07 17.95 -6.44
N GLU A 119 -8.30 17.98 -6.96
CA GLU A 119 -8.76 17.12 -8.05
C GLU A 119 -7.93 17.30 -9.31
N THR A 120 -7.65 18.55 -9.70
CA THR A 120 -6.87 18.87 -10.91
C THR A 120 -5.40 18.45 -10.76
N GLN A 121 -4.81 18.72 -9.60
CA GLN A 121 -3.40 18.46 -9.33
C GLN A 121 -3.12 16.96 -9.21
N LEU A 122 -4.11 16.17 -8.75
CA LEU A 122 -4.01 14.73 -8.60
C LEU A 122 -4.61 13.94 -9.78
N ALA A 123 -5.24 14.60 -10.76
CA ALA A 123 -5.92 13.93 -11.87
C ALA A 123 -4.99 12.95 -12.62
N ASN A 124 -3.78 13.39 -12.97
CA ASN A 124 -2.81 12.55 -13.68
C ASN A 124 -2.39 11.33 -12.86
N LEU A 125 -2.12 11.52 -11.57
CA LEU A 125 -1.76 10.42 -10.68
C LEU A 125 -2.93 9.43 -10.54
N LEU A 126 -4.14 9.93 -10.32
CA LEU A 126 -5.35 9.11 -10.19
C LEU A 126 -5.65 8.30 -11.46
N ASN A 127 -5.27 8.78 -12.64
CA ASN A 127 -5.39 8.03 -13.89
C ASN A 127 -4.38 6.88 -14.00
N LEU A 128 -3.23 6.99 -13.34
CA LEU A 128 -2.19 5.95 -13.34
C LEU A 128 -2.43 4.85 -12.31
N LEU A 129 -3.15 5.16 -11.22
CA LEU A 129 -3.42 4.20 -10.14
C LEU A 129 -4.42 3.10 -10.52
N GLY A 130 -5.30 3.35 -11.49
CA GLY A 130 -6.34 2.39 -11.87
C GLY A 130 -7.42 2.97 -12.76
N ARG A 131 -8.60 2.33 -12.76
CA ARG A 131 -9.71 2.72 -13.63
C ARG A 131 -10.55 3.84 -12.98
N ARG A 132 -10.75 4.95 -13.68
CA ARG A 132 -11.62 6.04 -13.24
C ARG A 132 -13.10 5.62 -13.21
N GLN A 133 -13.79 6.00 -12.14
CA GLN A 133 -15.24 5.90 -11.97
C GLN A 133 -15.72 7.16 -11.23
N GLY A 134 -16.07 8.19 -12.00
CA GLY A 134 -16.44 9.51 -11.46
C GLY A 134 -15.23 10.24 -10.87
N ASP A 135 -15.37 10.69 -9.62
CA ASP A 135 -14.32 11.32 -8.81
C ASP A 135 -13.31 10.29 -8.25
N ARG A 136 -13.69 9.01 -8.18
CA ARG A 136 -12.86 7.92 -7.67
C ARG A 136 -12.11 7.16 -8.77
N THR A 137 -11.00 6.56 -8.38
CA THR A 137 -10.24 5.58 -9.14
C THR A 137 -10.33 4.24 -8.44
N LYS A 138 -10.79 3.20 -9.14
CA LYS A 138 -10.79 1.83 -8.65
C LYS A 138 -9.44 1.18 -8.86
N ILE A 139 -8.91 0.55 -7.82
CA ILE A 139 -7.65 -0.20 -7.81
C ILE A 139 -8.01 -1.67 -7.56
N PHE A 140 -7.61 -2.56 -8.46
CA PHE A 140 -7.85 -4.00 -8.32
C PHE A 140 -6.57 -4.79 -8.58
N LEU A 141 -6.35 -5.83 -7.78
CA LEU A 141 -5.30 -6.83 -7.98
C LEU A 141 -5.92 -8.22 -7.79
N GLY A 142 -5.65 -9.17 -8.69
CA GLY A 142 -6.24 -10.51 -8.66
C GLY A 142 -5.45 -11.56 -9.41
#